data_AF-A0A7Y9T4F3-F1
#
_entry.id   AF-A0A7Y9T4F3-F1
#
_cell.length_a   1.000
_cell.length_b   1.000
_cell.length_c   1.000
_cell.angle_alpha   90.00
_cell.angle_beta   90.00
_cell.angle_gamma   90.00
#
_symmetry.space_group_name_H-M   'P 1'
#
loop_
_entity.id
_entity.type
_entity.pdbx_description
1 polymer ?
#
loop_
_entity_poly.entity_id
_entity_poly.type
_entity_poly.pdbx_seq_one_letter_code
_entity_poly.pdbx_strand_id
1 'polypeptide(L)' 'MDHNKLLALWNTDDYPACPEGMMLAQAYLISCGEGVNRLGTEEPLDRMNDIQVCYMALVEHGEGCDFCNEV' A
#
# COMPACT_ATOMS: atom_id res chain seq x y z
N MET A 1 -12.48 9.51 -5.69
CA MET A 1 -12.76 8.06 -5.78
C MET A 1 -13.07 7.55 -4.37
N ASP A 2 -13.99 6.61 -4.20
CA ASP A 2 -14.35 6.07 -2.87
C ASP A 2 -13.27 5.09 -2.39
N HIS A 3 -12.67 5.36 -1.22
CA HIS A 3 -11.62 4.56 -0.59
C HIS A 3 -12.03 3.08 -0.50
N ASN A 4 -13.27 2.81 -0.08
CA ASN A 4 -13.75 1.44 0.08
C ASN A 4 -13.90 0.71 -1.26
N LYS A 5 -14.10 1.44 -2.36
CA LYS A 5 -14.18 0.85 -3.71
C LYS A 5 -12.82 0.49 -4.28
N LEU A 6 -11.78 1.26 -3.97
CA LEU A 6 -10.40 0.95 -4.33
C LEU A 6 -9.94 -0.34 -3.65
N LEU A 7 -10.18 -0.44 -2.34
CA LEU A 7 -9.84 -1.63 -1.57
C LEU A 7 -10.62 -2.86 -1.99
N ALA A 8 -11.90 -2.71 -2.34
CA ALA A 8 -12.71 -3.81 -2.84
C ALA A 8 -12.24 -4.38 -4.21
N LEU A 9 -11.41 -3.65 -4.96
CA LEU A 9 -10.79 -4.18 -6.19
C LEU A 9 -9.57 -5.07 -5.90
N TRP A 10 -8.95 -4.89 -4.74
CA TRP A 10 -7.85 -5.70 -4.28
C TRP A 10 -8.43 -6.77 -3.35
N ASN A 11 -8.68 -7.98 -3.88
CA ASN A 11 -9.11 -9.11 -3.06
C ASN A 11 -7.96 -9.46 -2.10
N THR A 12 -8.05 -8.98 -0.86
CA THR A 12 -6.99 -9.13 0.13
C THR A 12 -7.08 -10.41 0.96
N ASP A 13 -8.22 -11.12 0.88
CA ASP A 13 -8.57 -12.22 1.78
C ASP A 13 -7.71 -13.47 1.56
N ASP A 14 -7.09 -13.60 0.39
CA ASP A 14 -6.27 -14.76 0.01
C ASP A 14 -4.76 -14.52 0.18
N TYR A 15 -4.32 -13.34 0.67
CA TYR A 15 -2.88 -13.09 0.82
C TYR A 15 -2.33 -13.75 2.09
N PRO A 16 -1.25 -14.55 1.99
CA PRO A 16 -0.59 -15.16 3.12
C PRO A 16 0.31 -14.15 3.84
N ALA A 17 -0.26 -13.04 4.31
CA ALA A 17 0.47 -12.02 5.06
C ALA A 17 -0.16 -11.82 6.44
N CYS A 18 0.68 -11.45 7.40
CA CYS A 18 0.19 -11.17 8.73
C CYS A 18 -0.69 -9.89 8.72
N PRO A 19 -1.50 -9.66 9.77
CA PRO A 19 -2.35 -8.47 9.85
C PRO A 19 -1.60 -7.14 9.67
N GLU A 20 -0.38 -7.04 10.18
CA GLU A 20 0.46 -5.84 10.03
C GLU A 20 0.91 -5.65 8.57
N GLY A 21 1.39 -6.72 7.92
CA GLY A 21 1.73 -6.70 6.49
C GLY A 21 0.54 -6.30 5.62
N MET A 22 -0.66 -6.77 5.96
CA MET A 22 -1.90 -6.39 5.28
C MET A 22 -2.25 -4.91 5.48
N MET A 23 -2.06 -4.37 6.69
CA MET A 23 -2.24 -2.94 6.95
C MET A 23 -1.25 -2.08 6.15
N LEU A 24 0.01 -2.50 6.04
CA LEU A 24 1.04 -1.81 5.27
C LEU A 24 0.76 -1.84 3.76
N ALA A 25 0.34 -3.01 3.25
CA ALA A 25 -0.09 -3.15 1.87
C ALA A 25 -1.30 -2.24 1.57
N GLN A 26 -2.29 -2.22 2.46
CA GLN A 26 -3.43 -1.32 2.35
C GLN A 26 -3.00 0.17 2.32
N ALA A 27 -2.09 0.59 3.19
CA ALA A 27 -1.58 1.95 3.22
C ALA A 27 -0.87 2.35 1.92
N TYR A 28 -0.02 1.47 1.38
CA TYR A 28 0.64 1.67 0.08
C TYR A 28 -0.37 1.85 -1.06
N LEU A 29 -1.35 0.94 -1.13
CA LEU A 29 -2.38 0.95 -2.16
C LEU A 29 -3.27 2.19 -2.10
N ILE A 30 -3.60 2.68 -0.89
CA ILE A 30 -4.30 3.96 -0.70
C ILE A 30 -3.46 5.12 -1.23
N SER A 31 -2.17 5.19 -0.88
CA SER A 31 -1.26 6.25 -1.35
C SER A 31 -1.18 6.31 -2.88
N CYS A 32 -1.10 5.14 -3.55
CA CYS A 32 -1.19 5.07 -5.01
C CYS A 32 -2.54 5.57 -5.55
N GLY A 33 -3.65 5.16 -4.92
CA GLY A 33 -4.99 5.60 -5.30
C GLY A 33 -5.20 7.11 -5.17
N GLU A 34 -4.62 7.73 -4.14
CA GLU A 34 -4.60 9.19 -3.98
C GLU A 34 -3.85 9.89 -5.11
N GLY A 35 -2.68 9.35 -5.51
CA GLY A 35 -1.91 9.89 -6.63
C GLY A 35 -2.70 9.89 -7.95
N VAL A 36 -3.46 8.84 -8.22
CA VAL A 36 -4.37 8.80 -9.38
C VAL A 36 -5.49 9.84 -9.23
N ASN A 37 -6.09 9.95 -8.05
CA ASN A 37 -7.20 10.89 -7.80
C ASN A 37 -6.78 12.36 -7.90
N ARG A 38 -5.50 12.67 -7.70
CA ARG A 38 -4.93 14.01 -7.76
C ARG A 38 -4.10 14.29 -9.02
N LEU A 39 -4.18 13.42 -10.02
CA LEU A 39 -3.46 13.57 -11.27
C LEU A 39 -3.76 14.94 -11.92
N GLY A 40 -2.72 15.74 -12.15
CA GLY A 40 -2.85 17.08 -12.72
C GLY A 40 -3.26 18.18 -11.73
N THR A 41 -3.35 17.88 -10.43
CA THR A 41 -3.68 18.84 -9.35
C THR A 41 -2.53 19.11 -8.38
N GLU A 42 -1.53 18.24 -8.34
CA GLU A 42 -0.29 18.40 -7.57
C GLU A 42 0.92 18.00 -8.42
N GLU A 43 2.12 18.46 -8.07
CA GLU A 43 3.34 18.06 -8.76
C GLU A 43 3.64 16.59 -8.43
N PRO A 44 4.09 15.77 -9.40
CA PRO A 44 4.34 14.35 -9.17
C PRO A 44 5.29 14.07 -7.99
N LEU A 45 6.28 14.96 -7.79
CA LEU A 45 7.27 14.84 -6.72
C LEU A 45 6.65 14.93 -5.32
N ASP A 46 5.57 15.69 -5.15
CA ASP A 46 4.92 15.86 -3.85
C ASP A 46 4.35 14.54 -3.35
N ARG A 47 3.85 13.69 -4.26
CA ARG A 47 3.27 12.38 -3.93
C ARG A 47 4.25 11.23 -3.96
N MET A 48 5.31 11.33 -4.76
CA MET A 48 6.32 10.28 -4.88
C MET A 48 6.95 9.94 -3.52
N ASN A 49 7.14 10.93 -2.65
CA ASN A 49 7.68 10.70 -1.32
C ASN A 49 6.74 9.83 -0.46
N ASP A 50 5.44 10.14 -0.43
CA ASP A 50 4.45 9.37 0.34
C ASP A 50 4.35 7.92 -0.15
N ILE A 51 4.33 7.72 -1.48
CA ILE A 51 4.30 6.39 -2.09
C ILE A 51 5.58 5.62 -1.72
N GLN A 52 6.73 6.28 -1.80
CA GLN A 52 8.01 5.68 -1.46
C GLN A 52 8.08 5.27 0.01
N VAL A 53 7.62 6.13 0.93
CA VAL A 53 7.59 5.82 2.36
C VAL A 53 6.70 4.61 2.65
N CYS A 54 5.49 4.56 2.09
CA CYS A 54 4.60 3.41 2.27
C CYS A 54 5.19 2.13 1.69
N TYR A 55 5.84 2.21 0.53
CA TYR A 55 6.49 1.07 -0.10
C TYR A 55 7.67 0.55 0.72
N MET A 56 8.54 1.44 1.22
CA MET A 56 9.69 1.04 2.04
C MET A 56 9.23 0.36 3.33
N ALA A 57 8.21 0.88 4.01
CA ALA A 57 7.66 0.24 5.20
C ALA A 57 7.14 -1.18 4.94
N LEU A 58 6.50 -1.41 3.78
CA LEU A 58 6.04 -2.74 3.38
C LEU A 58 7.22 -3.68 3.11
N VAL A 59 8.28 -3.20 2.43
CA VAL A 59 9.50 -3.99 2.15
C VAL A 59 10.22 -4.34 3.45
N GLU A 60 10.44 -3.37 4.34
CA GLU A 60 11.10 -3.58 5.63
C GLU A 60 10.35 -4.61 6.48
N HIS A 61 9.02 -4.53 6.52
CA HIS A 61 8.21 -5.53 7.20
C HIS A 61 8.33 -6.91 6.54
N GLY A 62 8.26 -6.97 5.21
CA GLY A 62 8.45 -8.20 4.45
C GLY A 62 9.80 -8.86 4.73
N GLU A 63 10.89 -8.10 4.83
CA GLU A 63 12.23 -8.63 5.12
C GLU A 63 12.38 -9.12 6.57
N GLY A 64 11.65 -8.51 7.51
CA GLY A 64 11.79 -8.79 8.95
C GLY A 64 10.73 -9.70 9.57
N CYS A 65 9.63 -10.00 8.86
CA CYS A 65 8.51 -10.74 9.42
C CYS A 65 8.60 -12.24 9.11
N ASP A 66 8.86 -13.06 10.14
CA ASP A 66 8.92 -14.52 10.00
C ASP A 66 7.62 -15.10 9.41
N PHE A 67 6.45 -14.62 9.86
CA PHE A 67 5.15 -15.10 9.37
C PHE A 67 4.93 -14.79 7.88
N CYS A 68 5.26 -13.58 7.44
CA CYS A 68 5.12 -13.20 6.03
C CYS A 68 6.15 -13.91 5.12
N ASN A 69 7.25 -14.41 5.70
CA ASN A 69 8.30 -15.13 5.00
C ASN A 69 8.21 -16.65 5.15
N GLU A 70 7.24 -17.18 5.89
CA GLU A 70 6.96 -18.61 5.96
C GLU A 70 6.37 -19.05 4.62
N VAL A 71 7.23 -19.67 3.80
CA VAL A 71 6.92 -20.21 2.46
C VAL A 71 6.15 -21.52 2.54
#